data_AF-A0A2V9PPB3-F1
#
_entry.id   AF-A0A2V9PPB3-F1
#
_cell.length_a   1.000
_cell.length_b   1.000
_cell.length_c   1.000
_cell.angle_alpha   90.00
_cell.angle_beta   90.00
_cell.angle_gamma   90.00
#
_symmetry.space_group_name_H-M   'P 1'
#
loop_
_entity.id
_entity.type
_entity.pdbx_description
1 polymer ?
#
loop_
_entity_poly.entity_id
_entity_poly.type
_entity_poly.pdbx_seq_one_letter_code
_entity_poly.pdbx_strand_id
1 'polypeptide(L)'
;MYRILVLLGLTSLLCPLSFAKEKSVLPADVLRAETVLVVIESDAGEPLTDPSANSNSREDVERAITKWGRFKLVIDSQTADLIISVRRGTGRAVTPTVSGGPIDNRPVILQPGEGGDIRVGGHKGRPPDLSQTGSPSQDQGPQVKTEVGPSNDMLSVYRGRVENPLDSPPVWRFVAKDALRPPQVRGLDEFRKALIEAEKAANQKQQKKNP
;
A
#
# COMPACT_ATOMS: atom_id res chain seq x y z
N MET A 1 -21.80 -38.31 55.51
CA MET A 1 -21.76 -36.84 55.41
C MET A 1 -20.41 -36.43 54.85
N TYR A 2 -20.43 -35.65 53.75
CA TYR A 2 -19.37 -34.84 53.11
C TYR A 2 -17.97 -34.84 53.79
N ARG A 3 -16.83 -34.92 53.08
CA ARG A 3 -16.38 -33.99 52.03
C ARG A 3 -15.26 -34.60 51.17
N ILE A 4 -15.54 -34.67 49.88
CA ILE A 4 -14.56 -34.78 48.79
C ILE A 4 -13.69 -33.52 48.81
N LEU A 5 -12.37 -33.66 48.85
CA LEU A 5 -11.44 -32.55 48.64
C LEU A 5 -10.55 -32.88 47.44
N VAL A 6 -10.98 -32.34 46.31
CA VAL A 6 -10.30 -32.36 45.01
C VAL A 6 -9.06 -31.47 45.11
N LEU A 7 -7.88 -32.04 44.90
CA LEU A 7 -6.66 -31.29 44.64
C LEU A 7 -6.37 -31.36 43.14
N LEU A 8 -7.10 -30.56 42.36
CA LEU A 8 -6.78 -30.29 40.95
C LEU A 8 -5.77 -29.12 40.94
N GLY A 9 -4.49 -29.47 41.05
CA GLY A 9 -3.38 -28.54 40.87
C GLY A 9 -3.18 -28.24 39.38
N LEU A 10 -3.84 -27.16 38.94
CA LEU A 10 -3.72 -26.41 37.69
C LEU A 10 -2.35 -26.54 36.97
N THR A 11 -2.21 -27.53 36.08
CA THR A 11 -1.16 -27.52 35.05
C THR A 11 -1.55 -26.50 33.99
N SER A 12 -1.13 -25.25 34.21
CA SER A 12 -1.19 -24.18 33.21
C SER A 12 -0.32 -24.59 32.02
N LEU A 13 -0.95 -25.23 31.04
CA LEU A 13 -0.42 -25.49 29.72
C LEU A 13 -0.09 -24.14 29.07
N LEU A 14 1.16 -23.71 29.22
CA LEU A 14 1.75 -22.67 28.38
C LEU A 14 1.75 -23.23 26.95
N CYS A 15 0.68 -23.01 26.20
CA CYS A 15 0.75 -23.00 24.76
C CYS A 15 1.55 -21.75 24.38
N PRO A 16 2.79 -21.85 23.87
CA PRO A 16 3.30 -20.76 23.07
C PRO A 16 2.34 -20.61 21.89
N LEU A 17 1.56 -19.53 21.85
CA LEU A 17 1.05 -19.02 20.59
C LEU A 17 2.28 -18.59 19.78
N SER A 18 2.94 -19.56 19.16
CA SER A 18 3.74 -19.28 17.99
C SER A 18 2.75 -18.79 16.94
N PHE A 19 2.60 -17.47 16.83
CA PHE A 19 2.16 -16.87 15.58
C PHE A 19 3.18 -17.32 14.54
N ALA A 20 2.90 -18.46 13.93
CA ALA A 20 3.56 -18.86 12.71
C ALA A 20 3.30 -17.70 11.75
N LYS A 21 4.32 -16.87 11.54
CA LYS A 21 4.43 -16.07 10.33
C LYS A 21 4.35 -17.09 9.20
N GLU A 22 3.15 -17.35 8.69
CA GLU A 22 3.01 -18.03 7.42
C GLU A 22 3.87 -17.24 6.46
N LYS A 23 4.91 -17.89 5.95
CA LYS A 23 5.73 -17.34 4.88
C LYS A 23 4.77 -17.22 3.70
N SER A 24 4.14 -16.07 3.53
CA SER A 24 3.24 -15.83 2.42
C SER A 24 4.07 -16.01 1.15
N VAL A 25 3.95 -17.18 0.52
CA VAL A 25 4.61 -17.42 -0.75
C VAL A 25 3.91 -16.48 -1.72
N LEU A 26 4.63 -15.48 -2.22
CA LEU A 26 4.07 -14.52 -3.14
C LEU A 26 3.53 -15.26 -4.37
N PRO A 27 2.31 -14.92 -4.84
CA PRO A 27 1.74 -15.51 -6.04
C PRO A 27 2.63 -15.33 -7.28
N ALA A 28 2.58 -16.28 -8.22
CA ALA A 28 3.47 -16.30 -9.40
C ALA A 28 3.25 -15.10 -10.35
N ASP A 29 2.05 -14.54 -10.39
CA ASP A 29 1.73 -13.27 -11.04
C ASP A 29 2.50 -12.10 -10.44
N VAL A 30 2.65 -12.03 -9.10
CA VAL A 30 3.44 -10.99 -8.42
C VAL A 30 4.93 -11.12 -8.76
N LEU A 31 5.45 -12.35 -8.84
CA LEU A 31 6.85 -12.59 -9.21
C LEU A 31 7.18 -12.16 -10.65
N ARG A 32 6.19 -12.25 -11.55
CA ARG A 32 6.35 -11.92 -12.97
C ARG A 32 6.01 -10.47 -13.30
N ALA A 33 5.53 -9.69 -12.34
CA ALA A 33 5.20 -8.29 -12.53
C ALA A 33 6.40 -7.48 -13.02
N GLU A 34 6.16 -6.57 -13.96
CA GLU A 34 7.14 -5.64 -14.52
C GLU A 34 6.74 -4.18 -14.29
N THR A 35 5.45 -3.88 -14.29
CA THR A 35 4.94 -2.52 -14.12
C THR A 35 4.29 -2.32 -12.76
N VAL A 36 4.48 -1.13 -12.18
CA VAL A 36 3.88 -0.79 -10.89
C VAL A 36 3.37 0.65 -10.88
N LEU A 37 2.22 0.85 -10.25
CA LEU A 37 1.69 2.17 -9.91
C LEU A 37 1.75 2.34 -8.40
N VAL A 38 2.19 3.51 -7.91
CA VAL A 38 2.18 3.85 -6.49
C VAL A 38 1.06 4.85 -6.24
N VAL A 39 0.18 4.57 -5.29
CA VAL A 39 -0.99 5.41 -4.93
C VAL A 39 -1.02 5.67 -3.43
N ILE A 40 -1.66 6.76 -3.03
CA ILE A 40 -2.03 6.99 -1.62
C ILE A 40 -3.27 6.13 -1.32
N GLU A 41 -3.32 5.49 -0.16
CA GLU A 41 -4.50 4.72 0.26
C GLU A 41 -5.75 5.62 0.33
N SER A 42 -6.86 5.19 -0.26
CA SER A 42 -8.07 6.02 -0.41
C SER A 42 -8.66 6.49 0.93
N ASP A 43 -8.43 5.76 2.02
CA ASP A 43 -8.88 6.09 3.37
C ASP A 43 -7.79 6.78 4.22
N ALA A 44 -6.61 7.04 3.66
CA ALA A 44 -5.55 7.74 4.38
C ALA A 44 -5.95 9.21 4.58
N GLY A 45 -6.40 9.55 5.79
CA GLY A 45 -6.58 10.94 6.16
C GLY A 45 -5.25 11.70 6.11
N GLU A 46 -5.29 12.96 5.66
CA GLU A 46 -4.12 13.82 5.69
C GLU A 46 -3.92 14.37 7.11
N PRO A 47 -2.77 14.15 7.75
CA PRO A 47 -2.51 14.66 9.10
C PRO A 47 -2.48 16.19 9.07
N LEU A 48 -3.23 16.87 9.97
CA LEU A 48 -3.19 18.34 10.05
C LEU A 48 -1.78 18.90 10.30
N THR A 49 -0.93 18.13 10.98
CA THR A 49 0.44 18.54 11.31
C THR A 49 1.42 18.41 10.15
N ASP A 50 1.10 17.56 9.17
CA ASP A 50 1.90 17.38 7.95
C ASP A 50 0.98 16.91 6.80
N PRO A 51 0.29 17.85 6.12
CA PRO A 51 -0.63 17.53 5.02
C PRO A 51 0.08 16.99 3.75
N SER A 52 1.41 16.95 3.75
CA SER A 52 2.24 16.44 2.66
C SER A 52 2.79 15.05 2.96
N ALA A 53 2.47 14.47 4.12
CA ALA A 53 3.08 13.25 4.61
C ALA A 53 2.87 12.06 3.65
N ASN A 54 1.64 11.89 3.14
CA ASN A 54 1.32 10.81 2.22
C ASN A 54 1.94 11.05 0.83
N SER A 55 1.87 12.27 0.30
CA SER A 55 2.46 12.60 -1.01
C SER A 55 3.98 12.42 -1.01
N ASN A 56 4.67 12.87 0.04
CA ASN A 56 6.11 12.68 0.19
C ASN A 56 6.46 11.19 0.28
N SER A 57 5.66 10.40 1.01
CA SER A 57 5.87 8.95 1.10
C SER A 57 5.68 8.24 -0.24
N ARG A 58 4.69 8.67 -1.04
CA ARG A 58 4.49 8.17 -2.42
C ARG A 58 5.73 8.46 -3.26
N GLU A 59 6.22 9.69 -3.25
CA GLU A 59 7.41 10.11 -4.02
C GLU A 59 8.68 9.37 -3.58
N ASP A 60 8.87 9.17 -2.27
CA ASP A 60 10.01 8.44 -1.72
C ASP A 60 9.98 6.97 -2.16
N VAL A 61 8.80 6.34 -2.17
CA VAL A 61 8.61 4.97 -2.67
C VAL A 61 8.84 4.90 -4.18
N GLU A 62 8.28 5.82 -4.97
CA GLU A 62 8.51 5.90 -6.43
C GLU A 62 10.00 6.03 -6.75
N ARG A 63 10.72 6.89 -6.02
CA ARG A 63 12.17 7.06 -6.18
C ARG A 63 12.94 5.80 -5.81
N ALA A 64 12.56 5.13 -4.72
CA ALA A 64 13.19 3.89 -4.29
C ALA A 64 12.95 2.74 -5.29
N ILE A 65 11.75 2.63 -5.86
CA ILE A 65 11.42 1.68 -6.93
C ILE A 65 12.26 1.97 -8.18
N THR A 66 12.33 3.24 -8.60
CA THR A 66 13.13 3.67 -9.76
C THR A 66 14.61 3.32 -9.56
N LYS A 67 15.15 3.61 -8.38
CA LYS A 67 16.55 3.28 -8.03
C LYS A 67 16.80 1.77 -8.02
N TRP A 68 15.81 0.98 -7.61
CA TRP A 68 15.93 -0.47 -7.64
C TRP A 68 15.91 -1.01 -9.08
N GLY A 69 15.13 -0.42 -9.98
CA GLY A 69 15.13 -0.75 -11.41
C GLY A 69 14.48 -2.10 -11.77
N ARG A 70 13.87 -2.79 -10.79
CA ARG A 70 13.14 -4.06 -11.04
C ARG A 70 11.75 -3.84 -11.67
N PHE A 71 11.12 -2.70 -11.38
CA PHE A 71 9.80 -2.34 -11.90
C PHE A 71 9.85 -1.05 -12.70
N LYS A 72 9.00 -0.96 -13.73
CA LYS A 72 8.73 0.26 -14.48
C LYS A 72 7.54 0.98 -13.82
N LEU A 73 7.74 2.23 -13.43
CA LEU A 73 6.64 3.05 -12.93
C LEU A 73 5.70 3.40 -14.08
N VAL A 74 4.41 3.17 -13.87
CA VAL A 74 3.32 3.57 -14.78
C VAL A 74 2.36 4.51 -14.05
N ILE A 75 1.59 5.26 -14.82
CA ILE A 75 0.61 6.23 -14.30
C ILE A 75 -0.80 5.63 -14.29
N ASP A 76 -1.08 4.69 -15.19
CA ASP A 76 -2.40 4.08 -15.33
C ASP A 76 -2.46 2.72 -14.63
N SER A 77 -3.42 2.58 -13.70
CA SER A 77 -3.76 1.35 -12.99
C SER A 77 -4.04 0.15 -13.91
N GLN A 78 -4.60 0.38 -15.10
CA GLN A 78 -4.92 -0.67 -16.08
C GLN A 78 -3.66 -1.25 -16.73
N THR A 79 -2.59 -0.46 -16.78
CA THR A 79 -1.29 -0.87 -17.34
C THR A 79 -0.33 -1.40 -16.27
N ALA A 80 -0.67 -1.24 -14.99
CA ALA A 80 0.12 -1.68 -13.87
C ALA A 80 -0.14 -3.16 -13.57
N ASP A 81 0.91 -3.95 -13.38
CA ASP A 81 0.80 -5.33 -12.88
C ASP A 81 0.53 -5.36 -11.38
N LEU A 82 1.10 -4.39 -10.67
CA LEU A 82 0.94 -4.22 -9.23
C LEU A 82 0.54 -2.78 -8.90
N ILE A 83 -0.32 -2.64 -7.90
CA ILE A 83 -0.61 -1.35 -7.27
C ILE A 83 0.03 -1.36 -5.88
N ILE A 84 0.92 -0.42 -5.61
CA ILE A 84 1.50 -0.21 -4.29
C ILE A 84 0.74 0.96 -3.64
N SER A 85 -0.05 0.65 -2.64
CA SER A 85 -0.70 1.67 -1.82
C SER A 85 0.19 2.03 -0.63
N VAL A 86 0.31 3.32 -0.38
CA VAL A 86 1.08 3.88 0.74
C VAL A 86 0.19 4.70 1.65
N ARG A 87 0.46 4.61 2.95
CA ARG A 87 -0.16 5.43 3.98
C ARG A 87 0.87 5.81 5.03
N ARG A 88 1.01 7.10 5.33
CA ARG A 88 1.87 7.57 6.40
C ARG A 88 1.21 7.32 7.76
N GLY A 89 1.98 6.77 8.68
CA GLY A 89 1.64 6.76 10.09
C GLY A 89 1.79 8.15 10.69
N THR A 90 0.85 8.52 11.55
CA THR A 90 0.86 9.81 12.25
C THR A 90 1.61 9.76 13.59
N GLY A 91 2.06 8.56 13.99
CA GLY A 91 2.69 8.33 15.29
C GLY A 91 1.75 8.45 16.49
N ARG A 92 0.47 8.73 16.27
CA ARG A 92 -0.57 8.86 17.30
C ARG A 92 -1.73 7.92 16.97
N ALA A 93 -2.34 7.35 18.00
CA ALA A 93 -3.53 6.50 17.86
C ALA A 93 -4.79 7.31 17.50
N VAL A 94 -4.76 8.63 17.75
CA VAL A 94 -5.82 9.58 17.43
C VAL A 94 -5.17 10.80 16.80
N THR A 95 -5.56 11.12 15.58
CA THR A 95 -5.06 12.31 14.87
C THR A 95 -6.23 13.03 14.20
N PRO A 96 -6.34 14.36 14.35
CA PRO A 96 -7.25 15.11 13.52
C PRO A 96 -6.71 15.13 12.09
N THR A 97 -7.48 14.59 11.15
CA THR A 97 -7.17 14.50 9.72
C THR A 97 -8.15 15.34 8.91
N VAL A 98 -7.71 15.82 7.75
CA VAL A 98 -8.61 16.48 6.80
C VAL A 98 -9.08 15.44 5.79
N SER A 99 -10.38 15.18 5.78
CA SER A 99 -11.02 14.35 4.76
C SER A 99 -11.36 15.24 3.55
N GLY A 100 -10.96 14.83 2.35
CA GLY A 100 -11.05 15.64 1.13
C GLY A 100 -9.78 16.44 0.78
N GLY A 101 -8.63 16.12 1.37
CA GLY A 101 -7.31 16.62 0.97
C GLY A 101 -6.91 16.15 -0.45
N PRO A 102 -5.83 16.70 -1.06
CA PRO A 102 -5.53 16.52 -2.48
C PRO A 102 -5.46 15.05 -2.89
N ILE A 103 -6.51 14.61 -3.55
CA ILE A 103 -6.62 13.31 -4.18
C ILE A 103 -5.68 13.37 -5.38
N ASP A 104 -4.59 12.60 -5.31
CA ASP A 104 -3.55 12.36 -6.33
C ASP A 104 -3.56 13.32 -7.54
N ASN A 105 -3.23 14.60 -7.30
CA ASN A 105 -3.14 15.61 -8.37
C ASN A 105 -1.76 15.53 -9.04
N ARG A 106 -1.53 14.53 -9.89
CA ARG A 106 -0.33 14.50 -10.74
C ARG A 106 -0.48 15.58 -11.85
N PRO A 107 0.45 16.53 -11.99
CA PRO A 107 0.46 17.43 -13.14
C PRO A 107 0.76 16.62 -14.40
N VAL A 108 -0.10 16.75 -15.42
CA VAL A 108 0.21 16.27 -16.78
C VAL A 108 1.33 17.13 -17.34
N ILE A 109 2.49 16.54 -17.63
CA ILE A 109 3.53 17.23 -18.40
C ILE A 109 3.02 17.31 -19.85
N LEU A 110 2.59 18.50 -20.27
CA LEU A 110 2.27 18.78 -21.67
C LEU A 110 3.58 18.78 -22.46
N GLN A 111 3.69 17.84 -23.40
CA GLN A 111 4.73 17.86 -24.42
C GLN A 111 4.32 18.91 -25.48
N PRO A 112 5.10 19.99 -25.72
CA PRO A 112 4.69 21.03 -26.66
C PRO A 112 4.65 20.46 -28.09
N GLY A 113 3.47 20.47 -28.72
CA GLY A 113 3.35 20.28 -30.16
C GLY A 113 3.84 21.54 -30.87
N GLU A 114 4.75 21.38 -31.83
CA GLU A 114 5.18 22.44 -32.74
C GLU A 114 3.98 22.95 -33.55
N GLY A 115 3.47 24.12 -33.17
CA GLY A 115 2.36 24.76 -33.86
C GLY A 115 1.65 25.70 -32.90
N GLY A 116 2.15 26.93 -32.80
CA GLY A 116 1.73 27.94 -31.81
C GLY A 116 0.27 28.35 -31.89
N ASP A 117 -0.61 27.52 -31.34
CA ASP A 117 -2.00 27.86 -31.04
C ASP A 117 -2.28 27.46 -29.57
N ILE A 118 -2.26 28.45 -28.68
CA ILE A 118 -2.51 28.25 -27.24
C ILE A 118 -4.02 28.12 -27.05
N ARG A 119 -4.53 26.88 -27.08
CA ARG A 119 -5.87 26.56 -26.57
C ARG A 119 -5.79 26.32 -25.07
N VAL A 120 -6.15 27.35 -24.30
CA VAL A 120 -6.37 27.26 -22.84
C VAL A 120 -7.65 26.46 -22.59
N GLY A 121 -7.53 25.13 -22.56
CA GLY A 121 -8.54 24.21 -22.06
C GLY A 121 -8.05 23.58 -20.76
N GLY A 122 -8.48 24.11 -19.61
CA GLY A 122 -8.15 23.57 -18.29
C GLY A 122 -8.83 22.23 -18.04
N HIS A 123 -8.26 21.14 -18.55
CA HIS A 123 -8.65 19.79 -18.15
C HIS A 123 -7.91 19.42 -16.85
N LYS A 124 -8.59 19.62 -15.72
CA LYS A 124 -8.23 19.02 -14.43
C LYS A 124 -8.52 17.52 -14.49
N GLY A 125 -7.57 16.74 -14.98
CA GLY A 125 -7.65 15.29 -15.05
C GLY A 125 -7.63 14.70 -13.64
N ARG A 126 -8.77 14.21 -13.18
CA ARG A 126 -8.89 13.35 -11.98
C ARG A 126 -8.42 11.95 -12.39
N PRO A 127 -7.40 11.35 -11.75
CA PRO A 127 -7.17 9.92 -11.92
C PRO A 127 -8.40 9.15 -11.40
N PRO A 128 -8.80 8.04 -12.04
CA PRO A 128 -9.96 7.28 -11.61
C PRO A 128 -9.77 6.85 -10.16
N ASP A 129 -10.77 7.14 -9.33
CA ASP A 129 -10.86 6.62 -7.97
C ASP A 129 -10.96 5.10 -8.07
N LEU A 130 -9.90 4.40 -7.67
CA LEU A 130 -9.77 2.94 -7.77
C LEU A 130 -10.63 2.19 -6.74
N SER A 131 -11.55 2.88 -6.07
CA SER A 131 -12.45 2.36 -5.03
C SER A 131 -13.92 2.78 -5.20
N GLN A 132 -14.30 3.49 -6.28
CA GLN A 132 -15.68 4.00 -6.42
C GLN A 132 -16.34 3.71 -7.77
N THR A 133 -17.48 3.01 -7.71
CA THR A 133 -18.46 2.89 -8.78
C THR A 133 -19.67 3.81 -8.50
N GLY A 134 -19.86 4.87 -9.31
CA GLY A 134 -21.16 5.51 -9.52
C GLY A 134 -21.50 6.80 -8.72
N SER A 135 -21.92 7.81 -9.49
CA SER A 135 -22.62 9.08 -9.17
C SER A 135 -21.78 10.31 -8.75
N PRO A 136 -21.88 11.45 -9.49
CA PRO A 136 -21.25 12.71 -9.13
C PRO A 136 -22.16 13.53 -8.22
N SER A 137 -21.54 14.44 -7.46
CA SER A 137 -22.13 15.60 -6.75
C SER A 137 -22.45 15.41 -5.28
N GLN A 138 -21.51 15.75 -4.41
CA GLN A 138 -21.79 16.76 -3.39
C GLN A 138 -20.51 17.50 -3.00
N ASP A 139 -20.57 18.81 -3.14
CA ASP A 139 -19.59 19.79 -2.70
C ASP A 139 -19.21 19.54 -1.22
N GLN A 140 -18.07 18.91 -0.98
CA GLN A 140 -17.51 18.72 0.37
C GLN A 140 -16.19 19.48 0.44
N GLY A 141 -16.27 20.74 0.89
CA GLY A 141 -15.08 21.49 1.29
C GLY A 141 -14.31 20.76 2.41
N PRO A 142 -13.03 21.10 2.65
CA PRO A 142 -12.17 20.40 3.61
C PRO A 142 -12.84 20.25 4.98
N GLN A 143 -13.16 19.02 5.39
CA GLN A 143 -13.74 18.74 6.71
C GLN A 143 -12.65 18.20 7.63
N VAL A 144 -12.44 18.86 8.77
CA VAL A 144 -11.61 18.32 9.85
C VAL A 144 -12.37 17.18 10.50
N LYS A 145 -11.85 15.96 10.39
CA LYS A 145 -12.35 14.76 11.06
C LYS A 145 -11.32 14.29 12.08
N THR A 146 -11.77 13.59 13.11
CA THR A 146 -10.84 12.86 14.01
C THR A 146 -10.78 11.44 13.52
N GLU A 147 -9.58 10.98 13.13
CA GLU A 147 -9.36 9.60 12.72
C GLU A 147 -8.66 8.84 13.84
N VAL A 148 -9.27 7.72 14.24
CA VAL A 148 -8.64 6.70 15.06
C VAL A 148 -8.04 5.70 14.10
N GLY A 149 -6.74 5.84 13.83
CA GLY A 149 -6.06 5.10 12.78
C GLY A 149 -4.72 4.51 13.25
N PRO A 150 -4.16 3.56 12.51
CA PRO A 150 -2.85 2.99 12.82
C PRO A 150 -1.80 4.10 12.89
N SER A 151 -1.03 4.12 13.98
CA SER A 151 0.04 5.09 14.20
C SER A 151 1.25 4.89 13.29
N ASN A 152 1.29 3.77 12.56
CA ASN A 152 2.44 3.28 11.82
C ASN A 152 2.27 3.48 10.31
N ASP A 153 3.39 3.57 9.61
CA ASP A 153 3.39 3.60 8.15
C ASP A 153 2.97 2.24 7.61
N MET A 154 2.28 2.24 6.47
CA MET A 154 1.83 1.04 5.79
C MET A 154 2.16 1.06 4.30
N LEU A 155 2.70 -0.07 3.82
CA LEU A 155 2.87 -0.39 2.41
C LEU A 155 2.07 -1.64 2.10
N SER A 156 1.08 -1.53 1.22
CA SER A 156 0.25 -2.65 0.77
C SER A 156 0.44 -2.83 -0.74
N VAL A 157 0.56 -4.08 -1.18
CA VAL A 157 0.68 -4.45 -2.59
C VAL A 157 -0.59 -5.17 -3.01
N TYR A 158 -1.21 -4.68 -4.06
CA TYR A 158 -2.42 -5.23 -4.68
C TYR A 158 -2.11 -5.67 -6.10
N ARG A 159 -2.96 -6.55 -6.65
CA ARG A 159 -2.92 -6.88 -8.07
C ARG A 159 -3.43 -5.70 -8.88
N GLY A 160 -2.72 -5.34 -9.93
CA GLY A 160 -3.23 -4.43 -10.96
C GLY A 160 -4.02 -5.19 -12.03
N ARG A 161 -4.39 -4.48 -13.10
CA ARG A 161 -5.21 -5.01 -14.21
C ARG A 161 -6.55 -5.62 -13.80
N VAL A 162 -7.07 -5.21 -12.65
CA VAL A 162 -8.40 -5.59 -12.15
C VAL A 162 -9.21 -4.32 -11.93
N GLU A 163 -10.53 -4.46 -11.96
CA GLU A 163 -11.43 -3.39 -11.57
C GLU A 163 -11.34 -3.18 -10.04
N ASN A 164 -11.21 -1.92 -9.62
CA ASN A 164 -11.08 -1.49 -8.23
C ASN A 164 -10.07 -2.31 -7.38
N PRO A 165 -8.76 -2.26 -7.71
CA PRO A 165 -7.75 -3.11 -7.09
C PRO A 165 -7.61 -2.93 -5.58
N LEU A 166 -7.98 -1.77 -5.04
CA LEU A 166 -7.90 -1.46 -3.61
C LEU A 166 -9.05 -2.07 -2.78
N ASP A 167 -10.15 -2.49 -3.42
CA ASP A 167 -11.28 -3.15 -2.75
C ASP A 167 -11.00 -4.64 -2.46
N SER A 168 -9.95 -5.18 -3.09
CA SER A 168 -9.50 -6.57 -2.89
C SER A 168 -8.49 -6.67 -1.74
N PRO A 169 -8.35 -7.83 -1.07
CA PRO A 169 -7.29 -8.01 -0.08
C PRO A 169 -5.90 -7.88 -0.73
N PRO A 170 -4.93 -7.23 -0.08
CA PRO A 170 -3.59 -7.11 -0.64
C PRO A 170 -2.92 -8.47 -0.71
N VAL A 171 -2.13 -8.66 -1.76
CA VAL A 171 -1.28 -9.85 -1.92
C VAL A 171 -0.09 -9.83 -0.96
N TRP A 172 0.29 -8.64 -0.49
CA TRP A 172 1.35 -8.46 0.50
C TRP A 172 1.13 -7.15 1.27
N ARG A 173 1.45 -7.13 2.56
CA ARG A 173 1.33 -5.94 3.40
C ARG A 173 2.45 -5.88 4.42
N PHE A 174 2.95 -4.67 4.65
CA PHE A 174 3.89 -4.38 5.72
C PHE A 174 3.50 -3.12 6.47
N VAL A 175 3.50 -3.20 7.79
CA VAL A 175 3.16 -2.11 8.71
C VAL A 175 4.28 -1.98 9.72
N ALA A 176 4.93 -0.82 9.76
CA ALA A 176 5.94 -0.52 10.76
C ALA A 176 6.11 0.98 10.94
N LYS A 177 6.65 1.38 12.08
CA LYS A 177 7.03 2.77 12.30
C LYS A 177 8.12 3.19 11.31
N ASP A 178 7.93 4.36 10.70
CA ASP A 178 8.89 4.99 9.77
C ASP A 178 9.23 4.09 8.56
N ALA A 179 8.33 3.19 8.16
CA ALA A 179 8.55 2.23 7.08
C ALA A 179 8.68 2.87 5.70
N LEU A 180 8.14 4.08 5.53
CA LEU A 180 8.11 4.81 4.25
C LEU A 180 9.07 6.01 4.24
N ARG A 181 9.91 6.16 5.28
CA ARG A 181 10.80 7.31 5.42
C ARG A 181 12.15 7.10 4.76
N PRO A 182 12.72 8.14 4.12
CA PRO A 182 14.11 8.12 3.70
C PRO A 182 15.04 8.07 4.95
N PRO A 183 16.31 7.62 4.81
CA PRO A 183 17.01 7.29 3.56
C PRO A 183 16.74 5.87 3.02
N GLN A 184 16.07 5.02 3.81
CA GLN A 184 15.77 3.63 3.46
C GLN A 184 14.27 3.40 3.61
N VAL A 185 13.59 3.24 2.48
CA VAL A 185 12.16 2.89 2.44
C VAL A 185 12.02 1.42 2.83
N ARG A 186 12.03 1.16 4.14
CA ARG A 186 12.06 -0.20 4.71
C ARG A 186 10.91 -1.08 4.24
N GLY A 187 9.74 -0.50 4.00
CA GLY A 187 8.60 -1.24 3.44
C GLY A 187 8.93 -1.86 2.09
N LEU A 188 9.67 -1.13 1.25
CA LEU A 188 10.11 -1.65 -0.05
C LEU A 188 11.23 -2.69 0.10
N ASP A 189 12.13 -2.52 1.07
CA ASP A 189 13.20 -3.50 1.34
C ASP A 189 12.63 -4.86 1.78
N GLU A 190 11.62 -4.84 2.65
CA GLU A 190 10.92 -6.06 3.08
C GLU A 190 10.14 -6.70 1.92
N PHE A 191 9.53 -5.88 1.05
CA PHE A 191 8.88 -6.40 -0.15
C PHE A 191 9.88 -7.05 -1.11
N ARG A 192 11.03 -6.40 -1.34
CA ARG A 192 12.14 -6.95 -2.14
C ARG A 192 12.62 -8.28 -1.57
N LYS A 193 12.78 -8.36 -0.26
CA LYS A 193 13.16 -9.59 0.42
C LYS A 193 12.12 -10.70 0.20
N ALA A 194 10.83 -10.38 0.34
CA ALA A 194 9.75 -11.33 0.09
C ALA A 194 9.76 -11.86 -1.35
N LEU A 195 10.02 -11.00 -2.34
CA LEU A 195 10.17 -11.40 -3.75
C LEU A 195 11.33 -12.39 -3.94
N ILE A 196 12.52 -12.10 -3.39
CA ILE A 196 13.69 -12.98 -3.49
C ILE A 196 13.44 -14.33 -2.83
N GLU A 197 12.81 -14.35 -1.66
CA GLU A 197 12.49 -15.59 -0.95
C GLU A 197 11.46 -16.43 -1.74
N ALA A 198 10.46 -15.79 -2.31
CA ALA A 198 9.44 -16.45 -3.12
C ALA A 198 10.00 -16.98 -4.45
N GLU A 199 10.88 -16.24 -5.15
CA GLU A 199 11.59 -16.72 -6.34
C GLU A 199 12.43 -17.97 -6.05
N LYS A 200 13.21 -17.96 -4.96
CA LYS A 200 14.00 -19.12 -4.53
C LYS A 200 13.10 -20.33 -4.24
N ALA A 201 11.99 -20.13 -3.55
CA ALA A 201 11.04 -21.19 -3.26
C ALA A 201 10.38 -21.75 -4.53
N ALA A 202 10.08 -20.90 -5.52
CA ALA A 202 9.52 -21.32 -6.80
C ALA A 202 10.50 -22.20 -7.59
N ASN A 203 11.77 -21.82 -7.66
CA ASN A 203 12.81 -22.57 -8.37
C ASN A 203 13.07 -23.96 -7.75
N GLN A 204 13.09 -24.05 -6.41
CA GLN A 204 13.23 -25.35 -5.73
C GLN A 204 12.06 -26.29 -6.00
N LYS A 205 10.83 -25.77 -6.10
CA LYS A 205 9.66 -26.57 -6.44
C LYS A 205 9.71 -27.10 -7.88
N GLN A 206 10.22 -26.31 -8.82
CA GLN A 206 10.39 -26.75 -10.22
C GLN A 206 11.44 -27.85 -10.36
N GLN A 207 12.59 -27.74 -9.67
CA GLN A 207 13.63 -28.77 -9.68
C GLN A 207 13.14 -30.12 -9.13
N LYS A 208 12.27 -30.11 -8.12
CA LYS A 208 11.66 -31.34 -7.57
C LYS A 208 10.60 -31.97 -8.46
N LYS A 209 10.03 -31.21 -9.41
CA LYS A 209 8.96 -31.69 -10.31
C LYS A 209 9.50 -32.30 -11.62
N ASN A 210 10.75 -32.02 -11.98
CA ASN A 210 11.47 -32.65 -13.09
C ASN A 210 12.62 -33.53 -12.58
N PRO A 211 12.35 -34.65 -11.87
CA PRO A 211 13.37 -35.67 -11.60
C PRO A 211 13.75 -36.45 -12.86
#